data_AF-A0A522LKU9-F1
#
_entry.id   AF-A0A522LKU9-F1
#
_cell.length_a   1.000
_cell.length_b   1.000
_cell.length_c   1.000
_cell.angle_alpha   90.00
_cell.angle_beta   90.00
_cell.angle_gamma   90.00
#
_symmetry.space_group_name_H-M   'P 1'
#
loop_
_entity.id
_entity.type
_entity.pdbx_description
1 polymer ?
#
loop_
_entity_poly.entity_id
_entity_poly.type
_entity_poly.pdbx_seq_one_letter_code
_entity_poly.pdbx_strand_id
1 'polypeptide(L)' 'IAGSVPLVANPIRLSGSPVTYRNAPPTLGQHTTEVLTQWLTLAPAMIDAVRAQQVLGPVRS' A
#
# COMPACT_ATOMS: atom_id res chain seq x y z
N ILE A 1 2.05 4.96 14.93
CA ILE A 1 3.46 4.48 14.90
C ILE A 1 3.44 3.13 14.20
N ALA A 2 4.10 3.02 13.04
CA ALA A 2 4.10 1.77 12.26
C ALA A 2 4.60 0.61 13.12
N GLY A 3 3.73 -0.38 13.37
CA GLY A 3 4.05 -1.56 14.17
C GLY A 3 5.25 -2.30 13.60
N SER A 4 6.28 -2.52 14.42
CA SER A 4 7.47 -3.26 14.00
C SER A 4 7.11 -4.75 13.88
N VAL A 5 6.83 -5.20 12.64
CA VAL A 5 6.59 -6.61 12.33
C VAL A 5 7.91 -7.23 11.88
N PRO A 6 8.30 -8.41 12.39
CA PRO A 6 9.49 -9.11 11.90
C PRO A 6 9.33 -9.45 10.41
N LEU A 7 10.17 -8.86 9.56
CA LEU A 7 10.23 -9.20 8.14
C LEU A 7 10.87 -10.58 7.97
N VAL A 8 10.09 -11.57 7.53
CA VAL A 8 10.64 -12.84 7.06
C VAL A 8 11.23 -12.60 5.68
N ALA A 9 12.56 -12.64 5.57
CA ALA A 9 13.24 -12.59 4.28
C ALA A 9 12.85 -13.82 3.43
N ASN A 10 12.69 -13.65 2.11
CA ASN A 10 12.46 -14.78 1.22
C ASN A 10 13.62 -15.79 1.35
N PRO A 11 13.35 -17.06 1.71
CA PRO A 11 14.39 -18.07 1.88
C PRO A 11 15.06 -18.49 0.57
N ILE A 12 14.46 -18.16 -0.59
CA ILE A 12 14.96 -18.49 -1.92
C ILE A 12 15.94 -17.41 -2.39
N ARG A 13 17.16 -17.85 -2.75
CA ARG A 13 18.17 -16.99 -3.39
C ARG A 13 18.05 -17.08 -4.90
N LEU A 14 17.61 -16.00 -5.55
CA LEU A 14 17.60 -15.87 -7.01
C LEU A 14 18.89 -15.18 -7.46
N SER A 15 19.83 -15.94 -8.03
CA SER A 15 21.15 -15.43 -8.45
C SER A 15 21.10 -14.49 -9.66
N GLY A 16 20.09 -14.63 -10.53
CA GLY A 16 19.88 -13.77 -11.69
C GLY A 16 19.01 -12.53 -11.43
N SER A 17 18.22 -12.53 -10.35
CA SER A 17 17.33 -11.42 -9.96
C SER A 17 17.22 -11.33 -8.43
N PRO A 18 18.27 -10.86 -7.75
CA PRO A 18 18.28 -10.80 -6.29
C PRO A 18 17.10 -10.00 -5.75
N VAL A 19 16.24 -10.65 -4.95
CA VAL A 19 15.08 -10.00 -4.34
C VAL A 19 15.57 -8.95 -3.35
N THR A 20 15.34 -7.67 -3.67
CA THR A 20 15.76 -6.56 -2.81
C THR A 20 14.56 -6.02 -2.04
N TYR A 21 14.48 -6.31 -0.74
CA TYR A 21 13.49 -5.70 0.16
C TYR A 21 14.00 -4.32 0.60
N ARG A 22 13.72 -3.27 -0.18
CA ARG A 22 14.20 -1.90 0.13
C ARG A 22 13.31 -1.13 1.12
N ASN A 23 12.04 -1.51 1.24
CA ASN A 23 11.04 -0.70 1.95
C ASN A 23 10.32 -1.53 3.02
N ALA A 24 10.03 -0.88 4.15
CA ALA A 24 9.10 -1.42 5.13
C ALA A 24 7.73 -1.71 4.48
N PRO A 25 6.94 -2.66 5.01
CA PRO A 25 5.60 -2.92 4.51
C PRO A 25 4.78 -1.62 4.52
N PRO A 26 4.00 -1.34 3.46
CA PRO A 26 3.16 -0.15 3.45
C PRO A 26 2.16 -0.21 4.61
N THR A 27 1.90 0.96 5.18
CA THR A 27 0.85 1.13 6.18
C THR A 27 -0.53 0.85 5.57
N LEU A 28 -1.51 0.49 6.40
CA LEU A 28 -2.87 0.27 5.91
C LEU A 28 -3.37 1.55 5.25
N GLY A 29 -3.78 1.48 3.98
CA GLY A 29 -4.30 2.63 3.23
C GLY A 29 -3.25 3.51 2.52
N GLN A 30 -1.95 3.24 2.68
CA GLN A 30 -0.86 4.11 2.18
C GLN A 30 -0.94 4.42 0.67
N HIS A 31 -1.37 3.46 -0.15
CA HIS A 31 -1.41 3.58 -1.61
C HIS A 31 -2.84 3.56 -2.18
N THR A 32 -3.87 3.72 -1.35
CA THR A 32 -5.27 3.64 -1.79
C THR A 32 -5.60 4.71 -2.83
N THR A 33 -5.21 5.97 -2.59
CA THR A 33 -5.45 7.06 -3.55
C THR A 33 -4.72 6.84 -4.88
N GLU A 34 -3.48 6.35 -4.83
CA GLU A 34 -2.65 6.10 -6.01
C GLU A 34 -3.28 5.04 -6.91
N VAL A 35 -3.65 3.88 -6.35
CA VAL A 35 -4.27 2.78 -7.12
C VAL A 35 -5.62 3.21 -7.70
N LEU A 36 -6.47 3.87 -6.91
CA LEU A 36 -7.79 4.32 -7.39
C LEU A 36 -7.67 5.35 -8.53
N THR A 37 -6.63 6.19 -8.50
CA THR A 37 -6.39 7.18 -9.55
C THR A 37 -5.78 6.53 -10.79
N GLN A 38 -4.77 5.67 -10.62
CA GLN A 38 -4.02 5.10 -11.75
C GLN A 38 -4.77 3.96 -12.45
N TRP A 39 -5.49 3.12 -11.72
CA TRP A 39 -6.07 1.89 -12.26
C TRP A 39 -7.55 2.04 -12.59
N LEU A 40 -8.27 2.88 -11.84
CA LEU A 40 -9.69 3.13 -12.05
C LEU A 40 -9.97 4.53 -12.64
N THR A 41 -8.93 5.34 -12.87
CA THR A 41 -9.03 6.70 -13.42
C THR A 41 -10.04 7.56 -12.66
N LEU A 42 -10.20 7.32 -11.35
CA LEU A 42 -11.18 8.03 -10.54
C LEU A 42 -10.72 9.46 -10.31
N ALA A 43 -11.64 10.40 -10.54
CA ALA A 43 -11.42 11.79 -10.19
C ALA A 43 -11.27 11.94 -8.66
N PRO A 44 -10.46 12.90 -8.18
CA PRO A 44 -10.26 13.14 -6.75
C PRO A 44 -11.58 13.29 -5.95
N ALA A 45 -12.56 14.00 -6.52
CA ALA A 45 -13.87 14.19 -5.92
C ALA A 45 -14.63 12.86 -5.68
N MET A 46 -14.46 11.88 -6.55
CA MET A 46 -15.08 10.56 -6.39
C MET A 46 -14.39 9.75 -5.28
N ILE A 47 -13.06 9.86 -5.16
CA ILE A 47 -12.29 9.24 -4.08
C ILE A 47 -12.71 9.80 -2.72
N ASP A 48 -12.94 11.11 -2.64
CA ASP A 48 -13.44 11.76 -1.43
C ASP A 48 -14.89 11.34 -1.11
N ALA A 49 -15.74 11.19 -2.12
CA ALA A 49 -17.11 10.70 -1.94
C ALA A 49 -17.16 9.27 -1.36
N VAL A 50 -16.35 8.34 -1.88
CA VAL A 50 -16.32 6.96 -1.36
C VAL A 50 -15.63 6.86 0.01
N ARG A 51 -14.72 7.79 0.33
CA ARG A 51 -14.16 7.94 1.68
C ARG A 51 -15.20 8.46 2.66
N ALA A 52 -16.02 9.43 2.26
CA ALA A 52 -17.13 9.94 3.07
C ALA A 52 -18.17 8.84 3.38
N GLN A 53 -18.37 7.91 2.45
CA GLN A 53 -19.22 6.73 2.62
C GLN A 53 -18.59 5.62 3.50
N GLN A 54 -17.39 5.84 4.07
CA GLN A 54 -16.65 4.87 4.89
C GLN A 54 -16.28 3.56 4.15
N VAL A 55 -16.34 3.56 2.82
CA VAL A 55 -15.90 2.43 1.98
C VAL A 55 -14.37 2.36 1.95
N LEU A 56 -13.69 3.52 2.02
CA LEU A 56 -12.24 3.60 2.16
C LEU A 56 -11.84 3.98 3.59
N GLY A 57 -11.06 3.10 4.24
CA GLY A 57 -10.51 3.36 5.57
C GLY A 57 -9.37 4.40 5.56
N PRO A 58 -9.08 5.04 6.71
CA PRO A 58 -7.98 6.01 6.83
C PRO A 58 -6.61 5.32 6.77
N VAL A 59 -5.58 6.08 6.43
CA VAL A 59 -4.20 5.60 6.51
C VAL A 59 -3.86 5.31 7.98
N ARG A 60 -3.52 4.08 8.34
CA ARG A 60 -3.18 3.69 9.72
C ARG A 60 -1.72 3.26 9.81
N SER A 61 -0.96 4.04 10.58
CA SER A 61 0.42 3.75 10.98
C SER A 61 0.46 2.70 12.08
#